data_AF-H3RBP9-F1
#
_entry.id   AF-H3RBP9-F1
#
_cell.length_a   1.000
_cell.length_b   1.000
_cell.length_c   1.000
_cell.angle_alpha   90.00
_cell.angle_beta   90.00
_cell.angle_gamma   90.00
#
_symmetry.space_group_name_H-M   'P 1'
#
loop_
_entity.id
_entity.type
_entity.pdbx_description
1 polymer ?
#
loop_
_entity_poly.entity_id
_entity_poly.type
_entity_poly.pdbx_seq_one_letter_code
_entity_poly.pdbx_strand_id
1 'polypeptide(L)' 'MLWATTQHYADFASQVEAITGNQLSNPVFFEETVENVQRIIIEGIRVR' A
#
# COMPACT_ATOMS: atom_id res chain seq x y z
N MET A 1 -7.25 -3.23 -9.79
CA MET A 1 -6.99 -2.39 -8.60
C MET A 1 -6.30 -3.20 -7.51
N LEU A 2 -6.93 -4.22 -6.91
CA LEU A 2 -6.31 -4.99 -5.81
C LEU A 2 -4.89 -5.50 -6.12
N TRP A 3 -4.70 -6.26 -7.21
CA TRP A 3 -3.38 -6.79 -7.56
C TRP A 3 -2.38 -5.69 -7.87
N ALA A 4 -2.72 -4.77 -8.77
CA ALA A 4 -1.83 -3.66 -9.11
C ALA A 4 -1.40 -2.84 -7.87
N THR A 5 -2.33 -2.45 -7.00
CA THR A 5 -2.03 -1.63 -5.82
C THR A 5 -1.25 -2.38 -4.73
N THR A 6 -1.40 -3.70 -4.63
CA THR A 6 -0.62 -4.50 -3.66
C THR A 6 0.74 -4.88 -4.20
N GLN A 7 0.82 -5.34 -5.45
CA GLN A 7 2.08 -5.71 -6.12
C GLN A 7 2.99 -4.52 -6.35
N HIS A 8 2.44 -3.30 -6.50
CA HIS A 8 3.23 -2.07 -6.64
C HIS A 8 4.28 -1.90 -5.54
N TYR A 9 3.97 -2.27 -4.29
CA TYR A 9 4.93 -2.16 -3.18
C TYR A 9 6.11 -3.14 -3.26
N ALA A 10 5.99 -4.21 -4.05
CA ALA A 10 7.09 -5.13 -4.35
C ALA A 10 7.79 -4.75 -5.66
N ASP A 11 7.02 -4.57 -6.73
CA ASP A 11 7.54 -4.28 -8.08
C ASP A 11 8.27 -2.93 -8.14
N PHE A 12 7.85 -1.96 -7.33
CA PHE A 12 8.42 -0.61 -7.23
C PHE A 12 9.04 -0.32 -5.85
N ALA A 13 9.50 -1.36 -5.15
CA ALA A 13 10.06 -1.22 -3.79
C ALA A 13 11.15 -0.13 -3.69
N SER A 14 12.04 -0.03 -4.67
CA SER A 14 13.10 0.99 -4.69
C SER A 14 12.56 2.42 -4.79
N GLN A 15 11.45 2.63 -5.51
CA GLN A 15 10.81 3.94 -5.61
C GLN A 15 10.07 4.29 -4.32
N VAL A 16 9.35 3.32 -3.73
CA VAL A 16 8.66 3.50 -2.45
C VAL A 16 9.66 3.85 -1.36
N GLU A 17 10.80 3.13 -1.30
CA GLU A 17 11.88 3.41 -0.35
C GLU A 17 12.49 4.79 -0.56
N ALA A 18 12.79 5.17 -1.81
CA ALA A 18 13.37 6.48 -2.11
C ALA A 18 12.48 7.66 -1.66
N ILE A 19 11.16 7.50 -1.67
CA ILE A 19 10.21 8.56 -1.29
C ILE A 19 9.89 8.53 0.21
N THR A 20 9.68 7.35 0.77
CA THR A 20 9.17 7.18 2.13
C THR A 20 10.25 6.90 3.18
N GLY A 21 11.46 6.53 2.74
CA GLY A 21 12.53 6.03 3.59
C GLY A 21 12.22 4.67 4.24
N ASN A 22 11.16 3.98 3.80
CA ASN A 22 10.68 2.73 4.41
C ASN A 22 10.52 1.61 3.38
N GLN A 23 10.49 0.38 3.89
CA GLN A 23 10.22 -0.84 3.14
C GLN A 23 9.16 -1.67 3.86
N LEU A 24 8.51 -2.61 3.17
CA LEU A 24 7.51 -3.50 3.77
C LEU A 24 8.07 -4.45 4.84
N SER A 25 9.40 -4.57 4.97
CA SER A 25 10.04 -5.27 6.08
C SER A 25 9.92 -4.51 7.41
N ASN A 26 9.61 -3.20 7.39
CA ASN A 26 9.24 -2.44 8.58
C ASN A 26 7.77 -2.74 8.93
N PRO A 27 7.50 -3.37 10.09
CA PRO A 27 6.14 -3.77 10.47
C PRO A 27 5.17 -2.60 10.61
N VAL A 28 5.63 -1.43 11.09
CA VAL A 28 4.78 -0.24 11.22
C VAL A 28 4.35 0.25 9.84
N PHE A 29 5.30 0.39 8.91
CA PHE A 29 5.01 0.82 7.55
C PHE A 29 4.13 -0.19 6.79
N PHE A 30 4.31 -1.48 7.04
CA PHE A 30 3.46 -2.52 6.50
C PHE A 30 2.00 -2.36 6.94
N GLU A 31 1.76 -2.20 8.25
CA GLU A 31 0.42 -1.99 8.81
C GLU A 31 -0.25 -0.73 8.24
N GLU A 32 0.47 0.39 8.20
CA GLU A 32 -0.01 1.65 7.61
C GLU A 32 -0.37 1.49 6.12
N THR A 33 0.44 0.76 5.37
CA THR A 33 0.19 0.47 3.95
C THR A 33 -1.09 -0.34 3.78
N VAL A 34 -1.29 -1.39 4.59
CA VAL A 34 -2.50 -2.22 4.55
C VAL A 34 -3.74 -1.38 4.84
N GLU A 35 -3.73 -0.59 5.90
CA GLU A 35 -4.87 0.27 6.27
C GLU A 35 -5.23 1.26 5.16
N ASN A 36 -4.23 1.91 4.58
CA ASN A 36 -4.47 2.90 3.52
C ASN A 36 -5.06 2.26 2.25
N VAL A 37 -4.50 1.12 1.81
CA VAL A 37 -5.00 0.41 0.62
C VAL A 37 -6.43 -0.10 0.86
N GLN A 38 -6.69 -0.69 2.03
CA GLN A 38 -8.04 -1.13 2.40
C GLN A 38 -9.02 0.03 2.41
N ARG A 39 -8.70 1.15 3.06
CA ARG A 39 -9.57 2.33 3.12
C ARG A 39 -9.91 2.83 1.72
N ILE A 40 -8.92 3.02 0.85
CA ILE A 40 -9.14 3.53 -0.51
C ILE A 40 -10.05 2.59 -1.31
N ILE A 41 -9.77 1.28 -1.28
CA ILE A 41 -10.51 0.31 -2.09
C ILE A 41 -11.92 0.11 -1.55
N ILE A 42 -12.06 -0.13 -0.24
CA ILE A 42 -13.35 -0.44 0.38
C ILE A 42 -14.29 0.76 0.37
N GLU A 43 -13.81 1.95 0.72
CA GLU A 43 -14.64 3.16 0.63
C GLU A 43 -14.99 3.51 -0.82
N GLY A 44 -14.12 3.17 -1.77
CA GLY A 44 -14.37 3.36 -3.20
C GLY A 44 -15.48 2.47 -3.77
N ILE A 45 -15.75 1.31 -3.17
CA ILE A 45 -16.80 0.37 -3.62
C ILE A 45 -18.03 0.31 -2.70
N ARG A 46 -18.01 1.06 -1.59
CA ARG A 46 -19.13 1.13 -0.64
C ARG A 46 -20.37 1.69 -1.34
N VAL A 47 -21.44 0.90 -1.38
CA VAL A 47 -22.76 1.34 -1.88
C VAL A 47 -23.30 2.44 -0.98
N ARG A 48 -23.85 3.50 -1.59
CA ARG A 48 -24.45 4.64 -0.90
C ARG A 48 -25.94 4.71 -1.15
#